data_AF-A0A524NIV9-F1
#
_entry.id   AF-A0A524NIV9-F1
#
_cell.length_a   1.000
_cell.length_b   1.000
_cell.length_c   1.000
_cell.angle_alpha   90.00
_cell.angle_beta   90.00
_cell.angle_gamma   90.00
#
_symmetry.space_group_name_H-M   'P 1'
#
loop_
_entity.id
_entity.type
_entity.pdbx_description
1 polymer ?
#
loop_
_entity_poly.entity_id
_entity_poly.type
_entity_poly.pdbx_seq_one_letter_code
_entity_poly.pdbx_strand_id
1 'polypeptide(L)'
;MSRAGRRQGGDGKAVQANLKPDAGLIDWLDRRYGIRPLLDFLSHKEVPVGAHSMFWYFLGGATLFFFCVQILSGVLLLMYYQPGENTAYESIRYISTKVPFGWLVRSVHCWSAHLMIICL
;
A
#
# COMPACT_ATOMS: atom_id res chain seq x y z
N MET A 1 -60.35 37.86 16.01
CA MET A 1 -59.49 37.74 17.21
C MET A 1 -59.13 36.26 17.32
N SER A 2 -57.89 35.76 17.31
CA SER A 2 -56.67 36.22 17.95
C SER A 2 -55.49 35.37 17.46
N ARG A 3 -54.35 36.04 17.19
CA ARG A 3 -52.93 35.60 17.33
C ARG A 3 -52.45 34.38 16.52
N ALA A 4 -51.59 34.55 15.52
CA ALA A 4 -50.15 34.87 15.64
C ALA A 4 -49.35 33.82 16.43
N GLY A 5 -48.39 33.18 15.74
CA GLY A 5 -47.23 32.56 16.39
C GLY A 5 -46.98 31.09 16.06
N ARG A 6 -46.27 30.82 14.95
CA ARG A 6 -45.25 29.75 14.88
C ARG A 6 -44.42 29.86 13.59
N ARG A 7 -43.61 30.92 13.51
CA ARG A 7 -42.38 30.91 12.71
C ARG A 7 -41.25 30.67 13.70
N GLN A 8 -40.73 29.45 13.76
CA GLN A 8 -39.40 29.10 14.24
C GLN A 8 -39.30 27.56 14.23
N GLY A 9 -38.37 27.02 13.45
CA GLY A 9 -38.18 25.57 13.35
C GLY A 9 -37.38 25.11 12.12
N GLY A 10 -37.00 26.01 11.21
CA GLY A 10 -36.17 25.69 10.05
C GLY A 10 -34.66 25.87 10.26
N ASP A 11 -34.26 26.83 11.11
CA ASP A 11 -32.86 27.27 11.17
C ASP A 11 -31.94 26.34 11.98
N GLY A 12 -32.50 25.50 12.84
CA GLY A 12 -31.75 24.58 13.69
C GLY A 12 -31.16 23.36 12.97
N LYS A 13 -31.66 23.03 11.77
CA LYS A 13 -31.13 21.89 10.98
C LYS A 13 -29.97 22.29 10.07
N ALA A 14 -29.96 23.53 9.58
CA ALA A 14 -28.88 24.05 8.73
C ALA A 14 -27.59 24.32 9.53
N VAL A 15 -27.71 24.79 10.78
CA VAL A 15 -26.55 25.05 11.65
C VAL A 15 -25.93 23.76 12.19
N GLN A 16 -26.74 22.73 12.46
CA GLN A 16 -26.24 21.43 12.96
C GLN A 16 -25.56 20.56 11.89
N ALA A 17 -25.80 20.82 10.60
CA ALA A 17 -25.09 20.13 9.52
C ALA A 17 -23.59 20.49 9.44
N ASN A 18 -23.17 21.58 10.10
CA ASN A 18 -21.81 22.12 10.08
C ASN A 18 -21.04 21.91 11.40
N LEU A 19 -21.51 21.01 12.27
CA LEU A 19 -20.86 20.65 13.54
C LEU A 19 -20.35 19.21 13.52
N LYS A 20 -19.76 18.77 12.40
CA LYS A 20 -18.87 17.60 12.45
C LYS A 20 -17.48 18.12 12.74
N PRO A 21 -16.88 17.82 13.91
CA PRO A 21 -15.51 18.20 14.20
C PRO A 21 -14.63 17.54 13.14
N ASP A 22 -14.13 18.39 12.26
CA ASP A 22 -13.24 18.08 11.17
C ASP A 22 -11.80 17.95 11.70
N ALA A 23 -11.63 17.04 12.65
CA ALA A 23 -10.36 16.81 13.36
C ALA A 23 -9.70 15.48 12.96
N GLY A 24 -10.11 14.90 11.83
CA GLY A 24 -9.53 13.68 11.29
C GLY A 24 -8.50 13.97 10.20
N LEU A 25 -7.33 13.32 10.25
CA LEU A 25 -6.32 13.37 9.19
C LEU A 25 -6.92 13.11 7.80
N ILE A 26 -7.92 12.21 7.71
CA ILE A 26 -8.64 11.87 6.48
C ILE A 26 -9.43 13.05 5.92
N ASP A 27 -10.05 13.85 6.78
CA ASP A 27 -10.87 15.00 6.36
C ASP A 27 -10.02 16.20 5.93
N TRP A 28 -8.85 16.38 6.57
CA TRP A 28 -7.83 17.34 6.12
C TRP A 28 -7.25 16.93 4.76
N LEU A 29 -6.89 15.64 4.58
CA LEU A 29 -6.38 15.13 3.30
C LEU A 29 -7.41 15.24 2.18
N ASP A 30 -8.68 14.98 2.48
CA ASP A 30 -9.76 15.07 1.50
C ASP A 30 -9.98 16.50 1.00
N ARG A 31 -9.93 17.50 1.88
CA ARG A 31 -10.02 18.90 1.44
C ARG A 31 -8.86 19.34 0.56
N ARG A 32 -7.70 18.69 0.70
CA ARG A 32 -6.51 19.03 -0.08
C ARG A 32 -6.39 18.28 -1.40
N TYR A 33 -6.75 17.00 -1.41
CA TYR A 33 -6.51 16.09 -2.54
C TYR A 33 -7.78 15.42 -3.08
N GLY A 34 -8.95 15.62 -2.46
CA GLY A 34 -10.22 15.04 -2.88
C GLY A 34 -10.18 13.51 -2.92
N ILE A 35 -9.73 12.87 -1.84
CA ILE A 35 -9.50 11.42 -1.78
C ILE A 35 -10.79 10.60 -1.58
N ARG A 36 -11.89 11.21 -1.11
CA ARG A 36 -13.19 10.52 -0.92
C ARG A 36 -13.73 9.82 -2.17
N PRO A 37 -13.80 10.44 -3.36
CA PRO A 37 -14.28 9.74 -4.56
C PRO A 37 -13.39 8.56 -4.97
N LEU A 38 -12.08 8.63 -4.70
CA LEU A 38 -11.18 7.50 -4.91
C LEU A 38 -11.45 6.37 -3.91
N LEU A 39 -11.71 6.72 -2.65
CA LEU A 39 -11.98 5.77 -1.57
C LEU A 39 -13.34 5.06 -1.76
N ASP A 40 -14.38 5.81 -2.14
CA ASP A 40 -15.70 5.27 -2.47
C ASP A 40 -15.62 4.36 -3.69
N PHE A 41 -14.87 4.75 -4.72
CA PHE A 41 -14.64 3.89 -5.89
C PHE A 41 -13.92 2.59 -5.55
N LEU A 42 -12.94 2.64 -4.63
CA LEU A 42 -12.22 1.46 -4.17
C LEU A 42 -13.12 0.52 -3.36
N SER A 43 -14.00 1.08 -2.54
CA SER A 43 -14.89 0.32 -1.66
C SER A 43 -16.09 -0.28 -2.38
N HIS A 44 -16.52 0.30 -3.51
CA HIS A 44 -17.67 -0.20 -4.28
C HIS A 44 -17.32 -1.32 -5.26
N LYS A 45 -16.04 -1.70 -5.36
CA LYS A 45 -15.58 -2.76 -6.27
C LYS A 45 -15.77 -4.14 -5.64
N GLU A 46 -16.96 -4.68 -5.76
CA GLU A 46 -17.25 -6.07 -5.36
C GLU A 46 -16.58 -7.06 -6.33
N VAL A 47 -15.76 -7.97 -5.80
CA VAL A 47 -15.08 -9.00 -6.59
C VAL A 47 -15.97 -10.25 -6.63
N PRO A 48 -16.36 -10.75 -7.81
CA PRO A 48 -17.17 -11.96 -7.90
C PRO A 48 -16.36 -13.17 -7.40
N VAL A 49 -16.78 -13.74 -6.26
CA VAL A 49 -16.13 -14.87 -5.59
C VAL A 49 -16.53 -16.20 -6.22
N GLY A 50 -15.96 -16.50 -7.39
CA GLY A 50 -15.90 -17.86 -7.92
C GLY A 50 -14.63 -18.56 -7.44
N ALA A 51 -14.74 -19.75 -6.84
CA ALA A 51 -13.59 -20.49 -6.25
C ALA A 51 -12.43 -20.72 -7.24
N HIS A 52 -12.72 -20.91 -8.54
CA HIS A 52 -11.70 -21.08 -9.57
C HIS A 52 -11.03 -19.76 -10.00
N SER A 53 -11.74 -18.64 -9.91
CA SER A 53 -11.21 -17.34 -10.33
C SER A 53 -10.34 -16.70 -9.26
N MET A 54 -10.54 -17.06 -7.99
CA MET A 54 -9.80 -16.48 -6.86
C MET A 54 -8.29 -16.75 -6.93
N PHE A 55 -7.86 -17.92 -7.41
CA PHE A 55 -6.44 -18.24 -7.57
C PHE A 55 -5.74 -17.29 -8.55
N TRP A 56 -6.35 -17.06 -9.72
CA TRP A 56 -5.82 -16.13 -10.73
C TRP A 56 -5.83 -14.67 -10.26
N TYR A 57 -6.85 -14.25 -9.51
CA TYR A 57 -6.87 -12.90 -8.92
C TYR A 57 -5.83 -12.73 -7.80
N PHE A 58 -5.53 -13.78 -7.04
CA PHE A 58 -4.49 -13.74 -6.01
C PHE A 58 -3.08 -13.64 -6.60
N LEU A 59 -2.86 -14.21 -7.79
CA LEU A 59 -1.56 -14.22 -8.47
C LEU A 59 -1.00 -12.80 -8.68
N GLY A 60 -1.84 -11.85 -9.12
CA GLY A 60 -1.43 -10.46 -9.27
C GLY A 60 -1.01 -9.79 -7.95
N GLY A 61 -1.71 -10.10 -6.85
CA GLY A 61 -1.34 -9.62 -5.51
C GLY A 61 -0.04 -10.26 -5.00
N ALA A 62 0.16 -11.55 -5.26
CA ALA A 62 1.39 -12.26 -4.94
C ALA A 62 2.60 -11.68 -5.70
N THR A 63 2.44 -11.33 -6.97
CA THR A 63 3.49 -10.68 -7.78
C THR A 63 3.89 -9.33 -7.20
N LEU A 64 2.92 -8.49 -6.79
CA LEU A 64 3.22 -7.21 -6.14
C LEU A 64 3.97 -7.42 -4.80
N PHE A 65 3.58 -8.44 -4.03
CA PHE A 65 4.26 -8.78 -2.78
C PHE A 65 5.72 -9.19 -3.03
N PHE A 66 5.98 -10.11 -3.98
CA PHE A 66 7.35 -10.51 -4.30
C PHE A 66 8.18 -9.36 -4.90
N PHE A 67 7.56 -8.47 -5.67
CA PHE A 67 8.23 -7.25 -6.15
C PHE A 67 8.69 -6.36 -5.00
N CYS A 68 7.84 -6.11 -3.99
CA CYS A 68 8.23 -5.35 -2.81
C CYS A 68 9.40 -6.02 -2.05
N VAL A 69 9.35 -7.34 -1.89
CA VAL A 69 10.46 -8.11 -1.28
C VAL A 69 11.74 -7.98 -2.11
N GLN A 70 11.64 -7.99 -3.44
CA GLN A 70 12.78 -7.83 -4.35
C GLN A 70 13.45 -6.46 -4.21
N ILE A 71 12.66 -5.40 -4.11
CA ILE A 71 13.18 -4.03 -3.91
C ILE A 71 13.89 -3.93 -2.56
N LEU A 72 13.26 -4.37 -1.48
CA LEU A 72 13.84 -4.28 -0.13
C LEU A 72 15.16 -5.07 -0.02
N SER A 73 15.14 -6.32 -0.48
CA SER A 73 16.35 -7.16 -0.48
C SER A 73 17.41 -6.63 -1.44
N GLY A 74 17.01 -6.14 -2.62
CA GLY A 74 17.93 -5.56 -3.62
C GLY A 74 18.64 -4.32 -3.12
N VAL A 75 17.92 -3.39 -2.46
CA VAL A 75 18.53 -2.21 -1.83
C VAL A 75 19.53 -2.62 -0.77
N LEU A 76 19.22 -3.62 0.04
CA LEU A 76 20.13 -4.11 1.07
C LEU A 76 21.41 -4.71 0.47
N LEU A 77 21.32 -5.44 -0.65
CA LEU A 77 22.49 -5.92 -1.38
C LEU A 77 23.31 -4.76 -1.96
N LEU A 78 22.63 -3.74 -2.52
CA LEU A 78 23.27 -2.59 -3.17
C LEU A 78 24.14 -1.77 -2.21
N MET A 79 23.79 -1.71 -0.92
CA MET A 79 24.59 -1.02 0.10
C MET A 79 25.98 -1.65 0.31
N TYR A 80 26.13 -2.95 0.04
CA TYR A 80 27.39 -3.68 0.24
C TYR A 80 28.05 -4.13 -1.06
N TYR A 81 27.33 -4.06 -2.18
CA TYR A 81 27.81 -4.49 -3.49
C TYR A 81 28.67 -3.41 -4.13
N GLN A 82 29.90 -3.77 -4.52
CA GLN A 82 30.82 -2.87 -5.22
C GLN A 82 31.01 -3.34 -6.67
N PRO A 83 30.41 -2.65 -7.66
CA PRO A 83 30.54 -3.02 -9.06
C PRO A 83 31.97 -2.73 -9.55
N GLY A 84 32.69 -3.78 -9.95
CA GLY A 84 34.02 -3.69 -10.54
C GLY A 84 34.52 -5.07 -10.95
N GLU A 85 35.28 -5.16 -12.04
CA GLU A 85 35.71 -6.45 -12.62
C GLU A 85 36.52 -7.31 -11.63
N ASN A 86 37.38 -6.68 -10.82
CA ASN A 86 38.18 -7.36 -9.80
C ASN A 86 37.51 -7.39 -8.41
N THR A 87 36.46 -6.60 -8.17
CA THR A 87 35.86 -6.41 -6.83
C THR A 87 34.46 -6.99 -6.69
N ALA A 88 33.76 -7.27 -7.79
CA ALA A 88 32.39 -7.78 -7.78
C ALA A 88 32.29 -9.13 -7.06
N TYR A 89 33.20 -10.06 -7.37
CA TYR A 89 33.21 -11.39 -6.74
C TYR A 89 33.51 -11.31 -5.23
N GLU A 90 34.51 -10.52 -4.85
CA GLU A 90 34.89 -10.35 -3.45
C GLU A 90 33.78 -9.66 -2.63
N SER A 91 33.05 -8.69 -3.22
CA SER A 91 31.92 -8.04 -2.55
C SER A 91 30.77 -9.02 -2.24
N ILE A 92 30.43 -9.93 -3.17
CA ILE A 92 29.41 -10.97 -2.95
C ILE A 92 29.87 -11.96 -1.87
N ARG A 93 31.16 -12.33 -1.89
CA ARG A 93 31.76 -13.20 -0.88
C ARG A 93 31.74 -12.56 0.50
N TYR A 94 32.04 -11.26 0.58
CA TYR A 94 31.95 -10.48 1.81
C TYR A 94 30.51 -10.45 2.35
N ILE A 95 29.51 -10.17 1.49
CA ILE A 95 28.10 -10.21 1.89
C ILE A 95 27.70 -11.59 2.42
N SER A 96 28.16 -12.66 1.78
CA SER A 96 27.75 -14.02 2.17
C SER A 96 28.41 -14.53 3.45
N THR A 97 29.61 -14.03 3.79
CA THR A 97 30.43 -14.61 4.88
C THR A 97 30.69 -13.66 6.05
N LYS A 98 30.68 -12.35 5.82
CA LYS A 98 31.02 -11.33 6.82
C LYS A 98 29.80 -10.55 7.31
N VAL A 99 28.77 -10.39 6.48
CA VAL A 99 27.54 -9.71 6.87
C VAL A 99 26.61 -10.69 7.60
N PRO A 100 26.15 -10.38 8.83
CA PRO A 100 25.20 -11.23 9.52
C PRO A 100 23.90 -11.33 8.70
N PHE A 101 23.42 -12.56 8.46
CA PHE A 101 22.29 -12.87 7.58
C PHE A 101 22.47 -12.49 6.09
N GLY A 102 23.63 -12.04 5.63
CA GLY A 102 23.81 -11.66 4.22
C GLY A 102 23.60 -12.82 3.25
N TRP A 103 23.95 -14.05 3.65
CA TRP A 103 23.64 -15.28 2.90
C TRP A 103 22.12 -15.52 2.77
N LEU A 104 21.36 -15.17 3.81
CA LEU A 104 19.90 -15.33 3.85
C LEU A 104 19.26 -14.31 2.92
N VAL A 105 19.66 -13.04 3.01
CA VAL A 105 19.13 -11.96 2.15
C VAL A 105 19.39 -12.28 0.68
N ARG A 106 20.60 -12.75 0.32
CA ARG A 106 20.92 -13.15 -1.06
C ARG A 106 20.05 -14.31 -1.53
N SER A 107 19.83 -15.29 -0.67
CA SER A 107 18.94 -16.42 -0.96
C SER A 107 17.51 -15.93 -1.17
N VAL A 108 16.97 -15.13 -0.25
CA VAL A 108 15.62 -14.55 -0.34
C VAL A 108 15.45 -13.74 -1.63
N HIS A 109 16.45 -12.93 -2.02
CA HIS A 109 16.42 -12.15 -3.26
C HIS A 109 16.36 -13.04 -4.52
N CYS A 110 17.08 -14.17 -4.52
CA CYS A 110 17.06 -15.12 -5.65
C CYS A 110 15.73 -15.90 -5.70
N TRP A 111 15.29 -16.44 -4.57
CA TRP A 111 14.03 -17.19 -4.49
C TRP A 111 12.82 -16.31 -4.78
N SER A 112 12.81 -15.05 -4.32
CA SER A 112 11.73 -14.10 -4.60
C SER A 112 11.63 -13.77 -6.09
N ALA A 113 12.76 -13.65 -6.80
CA ALA A 113 12.75 -13.44 -8.25
C ALA A 113 12.11 -14.63 -8.99
N HIS A 114 12.42 -15.87 -8.59
CA HIS A 114 11.80 -17.06 -9.19
C HIS A 114 10.29 -17.12 -8.92
N LEU A 115 9.88 -16.86 -7.68
CA LEU A 115 8.46 -16.85 -7.30
C LEU A 115 7.69 -15.73 -7.99
N MET A 116 8.31 -14.55 -8.17
CA MET A 116 7.72 -13.45 -8.93
C MET A 116 7.43 -13.85 -10.38
N ILE A 117 8.35 -14.58 -11.04
CA ILE A 117 8.14 -15.06 -12.41
C ILE A 117 7.02 -16.12 -12.47
N ILE A 118 6.90 -16.98 -11.45
CA ILE A 118 5.84 -18.00 -11.39
C ILE A 118 4.46 -17.38 -11.15
N CYS A 119 4.39 -16.29 -10.39
CA CYS A 119 3.15 -15.58 -10.09
C CYS A 119 2.70 -14.61 -11.19
N LEU A 120 3.54 -14.37 -12.20
CA LEU A 120 3.26 -13.47 -13.31
C LEU A 120 2.56 -14.23 -14.44
#